data_AF-S4PDJ1-F1
#
_entry.id   AF-S4PDJ1-F1
#
_cell.length_a   1.000
_cell.length_b   1.000
_cell.length_c   1.000
_cell.angle_alpha   90.00
_cell.angle_beta   90.00
_cell.angle_gamma   90.00
#
_symmetry.space_group_name_H-M   'P 1'
#
loop_
_entity.id
_entity.type
_entity.pdbx_description
1 polymer ?
#
loop_
_entity_poly.entity_id
_entity_poly.type
_entity_poly.pdbx_seq_one_letter_code
_entity_poly.pdbx_strand_id
1 'polypeptide(L)'
;VTELLHSVKDETLNLEYVKKHLKKYASADANLDDIISEDSEYNFGNQLAEEFVSKLGTNKYPQVLINGVPLWDDSATPVTSSVELLEEALVTALARHTGRLQRAVFRGELSDSDDALDFLMKQPHIMPRLNRRVLASEPTQYLDLSGVPSSTELFTEDKVHRLIHLTGRDALATALPILQYFTK
;
A
#
# COMPACT_ATOMS: atom_id res chain seq x y z
N VAL A 1 -11.87 8.80 -21.34
CA VAL A 1 -10.89 9.80 -20.84
C VAL A 1 -9.91 10.24 -21.94
N THR A 2 -9.35 9.31 -22.71
CA THR A 2 -8.45 9.61 -23.84
C THR A 2 -9.08 10.50 -24.92
N GLU A 3 -10.36 10.33 -25.27
CA GLU A 3 -11.02 11.21 -26.26
C GLU A 3 -11.18 12.68 -25.82
N LEU A 4 -11.27 12.94 -24.51
CA LEU A 4 -11.35 14.32 -23.98
C LEU A 4 -10.01 15.06 -24.15
N LEU A 5 -8.89 14.33 -24.10
CA LEU A 5 -7.54 14.88 -24.19
C LEU A 5 -7.09 15.11 -25.64
N HIS A 6 -7.61 14.34 -26.60
CA HIS A 6 -7.24 14.49 -28.01
C HIS A 6 -7.88 15.71 -28.69
N SER A 7 -8.95 16.26 -28.11
CA SER A 7 -9.66 17.45 -28.62
C SER A 7 -8.99 18.78 -28.24
N VAL A 8 -8.06 18.79 -27.28
CA VAL A 8 -7.50 20.02 -26.71
C VAL A 8 -6.04 20.10 -27.13
N LYS A 9 -5.79 20.73 -28.28
CA LYS A 9 -4.42 20.92 -28.77
C LYS A 9 -3.74 22.20 -28.29
N ASP A 10 -4.45 23.24 -27.84
CA ASP A 10 -3.78 24.51 -27.45
C ASP A 10 -4.55 25.42 -26.45
N GLU A 11 -5.67 24.99 -25.85
CA GLU A 11 -6.41 25.82 -24.88
C GLU A 11 -6.34 25.24 -23.46
N THR A 12 -6.08 26.09 -22.48
CA THR A 12 -6.11 25.74 -21.06
C THR A 12 -7.46 25.12 -20.70
N LEU A 13 -7.44 23.89 -20.17
CA LEU A 13 -8.63 23.12 -19.84
C LEU A 13 -9.42 23.84 -18.73
N ASN A 14 -10.49 24.55 -19.11
CA ASN A 14 -11.33 25.29 -18.17
C ASN A 14 -12.48 24.41 -17.66
N LEU A 15 -12.87 24.58 -16.40
CA LEU A 15 -13.93 23.82 -15.72
C LEU A 15 -15.29 23.97 -16.42
N GLU A 16 -15.55 25.14 -17.02
CA GLU A 16 -16.75 25.37 -17.84
C GLU A 16 -16.79 24.51 -19.10
N TYR A 17 -15.64 24.26 -19.73
CA TYR A 17 -15.53 23.40 -20.92
C TYR A 17 -15.81 21.94 -20.57
N VAL A 18 -15.28 21.50 -19.42
CA VAL A 18 -15.55 20.17 -18.87
C VAL A 18 -17.04 20.00 -18.57
N LYS A 19 -17.68 20.97 -17.90
CA LYS A 19 -19.12 20.96 -17.66
C LYS A 19 -19.92 20.90 -18.97
N LYS A 20 -19.55 21.69 -19.98
CA LYS A 20 -20.24 21.70 -21.29
C LYS A 20 -20.17 20.35 -22.00
N HIS A 21 -19.01 19.70 -22.00
CA HIS A 21 -18.86 18.37 -22.59
C HIS A 21 -19.55 17.29 -21.75
N LEU A 22 -19.43 17.33 -20.42
CA LEU A 22 -20.06 16.36 -19.54
C LEU A 22 -21.59 16.38 -19.70
N LYS A 23 -22.19 17.56 -19.86
CA LYS A 23 -23.64 17.71 -20.14
C LYS A 23 -24.09 17.01 -21.44
N LYS A 24 -23.20 16.83 -22.41
CA LYS A 24 -23.52 16.11 -23.66
C LYS A 24 -23.66 14.60 -23.46
N TYR A 25 -22.98 14.05 -22.45
CA TYR A 25 -22.95 12.62 -22.15
C TYR A 25 -23.76 12.26 -20.89
N ALA A 26 -24.02 13.24 -20.02
CA ALA A 26 -24.82 13.05 -18.82
C ALA A 26 -26.33 13.03 -19.14
N SER A 27 -27.07 12.23 -18.37
CA SER A 27 -28.53 12.19 -18.44
C SER A 27 -29.13 13.56 -18.09
N ALA A 28 -30.29 13.89 -18.67
CA ALA A 28 -30.92 15.22 -18.52
C ALA A 28 -31.25 15.61 -17.06
N ASP A 29 -31.29 14.63 -16.15
CA ASP A 29 -31.58 14.80 -14.71
C ASP A 29 -30.30 14.86 -13.83
N ALA A 30 -29.12 14.68 -14.42
CA ALA A 30 -27.88 14.70 -13.66
C ALA A 30 -27.46 16.14 -13.31
N ASN A 31 -27.36 16.43 -12.01
CA ASN A 31 -26.84 17.68 -11.53
C ASN A 31 -25.30 17.71 -11.68
N LEU A 32 -24.81 18.51 -12.62
CA LEU A 32 -23.38 18.59 -12.94
C LEU A 32 -22.56 19.18 -11.80
N ASP A 33 -23.15 20.05 -10.99
CA ASP A 33 -22.46 20.63 -9.85
C ASP A 33 -22.25 19.57 -8.76
N ASP A 34 -23.18 18.63 -8.59
CA ASP A 34 -23.01 17.51 -7.66
C ASP A 34 -21.94 16.52 -8.09
N ILE A 35 -21.51 16.52 -9.36
CA ILE A 35 -20.46 15.63 -9.88
C ILE A 35 -19.08 16.27 -9.84
N ILE A 36 -19.01 17.59 -10.10
CA ILE A 36 -17.73 18.30 -10.35
C ILE A 36 -17.36 19.25 -9.21
N SER A 37 -18.29 19.62 -8.34
CA SER A 37 -18.00 20.51 -7.20
C SER A 37 -16.97 19.89 -6.25
N GLU A 38 -16.23 20.75 -5.55
CA GLU A 38 -15.26 20.34 -4.55
C GLU A 38 -15.93 19.59 -3.38
N ASP A 39 -17.13 20.01 -3.00
CA ASP A 39 -17.93 19.38 -1.94
C ASP A 39 -18.82 18.23 -2.43
N SER A 40 -18.63 17.75 -3.67
CA SER A 40 -19.42 16.64 -4.21
C SER A 40 -19.17 15.33 -3.46
N GLU A 41 -20.21 14.51 -3.34
CA GLU A 41 -20.09 13.12 -2.85
C GLU A 41 -19.13 12.29 -3.71
N TYR A 42 -19.05 12.58 -5.02
CA TYR A 42 -18.10 11.94 -5.93
C TYR A 42 -16.65 12.30 -5.60
N ASN A 43 -16.36 13.55 -5.28
CA ASN A 43 -15.01 13.95 -4.85
C ASN A 43 -14.64 13.29 -3.52
N PHE A 44 -15.57 13.24 -2.56
CA PHE A 44 -15.37 12.53 -1.30
C PHE A 44 -15.10 11.03 -1.52
N GLY A 45 -15.88 10.37 -2.38
CA GLY A 45 -15.67 8.97 -2.75
C GLY A 45 -14.31 8.72 -3.40
N ASN A 46 -13.85 9.64 -4.26
CA ASN A 46 -12.52 9.56 -4.87
C ASN A 46 -11.40 9.68 -3.83
N GLN A 47 -11.53 10.62 -2.88
CA GLN A 47 -10.55 10.77 -1.78
C GLN A 47 -10.50 9.51 -0.92
N LEU A 48 -11.65 8.91 -0.58
CA LEU A 48 -11.71 7.65 0.15
C LEU A 48 -11.09 6.49 -0.62
N ALA A 49 -11.33 6.41 -1.94
CA ALA A 49 -10.73 5.40 -2.79
C ALA A 49 -9.21 5.56 -2.88
N GLU A 50 -8.72 6.80 -3.03
CA GLU A 50 -7.30 7.11 -3.02
C GLU A 50 -6.65 6.75 -1.67
N GLU A 51 -7.31 7.10 -0.56
CA GLU A 51 -6.84 6.72 0.77
C GLU A 51 -6.78 5.19 0.92
N PHE A 52 -7.80 4.47 0.46
CA PHE A 52 -7.84 3.01 0.47
C PHE A 52 -6.67 2.41 -0.32
N VAL A 53 -6.45 2.87 -1.56
CA VAL A 53 -5.33 2.43 -2.40
C VAL A 53 -3.98 2.74 -1.74
N SER A 54 -3.85 3.90 -1.10
CA SER A 54 -2.63 4.28 -0.37
C SER A 54 -2.37 3.38 0.86
N LYS A 55 -3.43 2.91 1.55
CA LYS A 55 -3.35 2.03 2.72
C LYS A 55 -2.93 0.62 2.34
N LEU A 56 -3.27 0.15 1.14
CA LEU A 56 -2.81 -1.14 0.60
C LEU A 56 -1.29 -1.19 0.43
N GLY A 57 -0.64 -0.04 0.21
CA GLY A 57 0.82 0.07 0.17
C GLY A 57 1.47 -0.71 -0.98
N THR A 58 0.71 -1.01 -2.05
CA THR A 58 1.20 -1.75 -3.23
C THR A 58 1.41 -0.79 -4.40
N ASN A 59 2.39 -1.10 -5.25
CA ASN A 59 2.69 -0.35 -6.48
C ASN A 59 2.39 -1.18 -7.74
N LYS A 60 1.84 -2.38 -7.56
CA LYS A 60 1.51 -3.32 -8.64
C LYS A 60 0.00 -3.24 -8.87
N TYR A 61 -0.40 -2.66 -9.98
CA TYR A 61 -1.80 -2.53 -10.38
C TYR A 61 -2.00 -3.10 -11.79
N PRO A 62 -3.14 -3.74 -12.08
CA PRO A 62 -4.27 -4.03 -11.18
C PRO A 62 -3.98 -5.16 -10.18
N GLN A 63 -4.61 -5.13 -9.01
CA GLN A 63 -4.47 -6.15 -7.97
C GLN A 63 -5.82 -6.58 -7.42
N VAL A 64 -5.97 -7.89 -7.16
CA VAL A 64 -7.17 -8.48 -6.58
C VAL A 64 -6.86 -8.99 -5.18
N LEU A 65 -7.74 -8.68 -4.23
CA LEU A 65 -7.63 -9.07 -2.83
C LEU A 65 -8.80 -10.00 -2.46
N ILE A 66 -8.51 -11.04 -1.68
CA ILE A 66 -9.52 -11.92 -1.08
C ILE A 66 -9.31 -11.89 0.42
N ASN A 67 -10.33 -11.46 1.17
CA ASN A 67 -10.27 -11.31 2.63
C ASN A 67 -9.02 -10.55 3.11
N GLY A 68 -8.65 -9.48 2.38
CA GLY A 68 -7.49 -8.63 2.66
C GLY A 68 -6.13 -9.21 2.24
N VAL A 69 -6.08 -10.42 1.68
CA VAL A 69 -4.85 -11.05 1.19
C VAL A 69 -4.77 -10.90 -0.33
N PRO A 70 -3.64 -10.42 -0.88
CA PRO A 70 -3.48 -10.36 -2.32
C PRO A 70 -3.42 -11.75 -2.95
N LEU A 71 -4.11 -11.91 -4.09
CA LEU A 71 -3.87 -13.04 -4.97
C LEU A 71 -2.43 -12.92 -5.48
N TRP A 72 -1.58 -13.86 -5.09
CA TRP A 72 -0.16 -13.87 -5.42
C TRP A 72 0.05 -14.04 -6.91
N ASP A 73 1.12 -13.43 -7.39
CA ASP A 73 1.56 -13.43 -8.78
C ASP A 73 3.04 -13.77 -8.78
N ASP A 74 3.36 -15.00 -8.41
CA ASP A 74 4.74 -15.50 -8.40
C ASP A 74 5.20 -15.88 -9.81
N SER A 75 4.28 -15.88 -10.77
CA SER A 75 4.52 -16.12 -12.19
C SER A 75 4.74 -14.81 -12.95
N ALA A 76 5.54 -14.87 -14.02
CA ALA A 76 5.79 -13.73 -14.91
C ALA A 76 4.52 -13.18 -15.59
N THR A 77 3.43 -13.95 -15.60
CA THR A 77 2.13 -13.58 -16.18
C THR A 77 1.17 -13.18 -15.08
N PRO A 78 0.58 -11.97 -15.13
CA PRO A 78 -0.26 -11.54 -14.04
C PRO A 78 -1.52 -12.40 -13.94
N VAL A 79 -1.99 -12.74 -12.74
CA VAL A 79 -3.23 -13.52 -12.54
C VAL A 79 -4.44 -12.82 -13.18
N THR A 80 -4.37 -11.49 -13.32
CA THR A 80 -5.39 -10.67 -13.99
C THR A 80 -5.32 -10.70 -15.52
N SER A 81 -4.37 -11.41 -16.13
CA SER A 81 -4.20 -11.45 -17.59
C SER A 81 -5.25 -12.30 -18.31
N SER A 82 -5.75 -13.36 -17.65
CA SER A 82 -6.73 -14.29 -18.19
C SER A 82 -7.81 -14.57 -17.16
N VAL A 83 -9.07 -14.64 -17.60
CA VAL A 83 -10.21 -14.94 -16.73
C VAL A 83 -10.07 -16.32 -16.06
N GLU A 84 -9.62 -17.33 -16.82
CA GLU A 84 -9.44 -18.70 -16.32
C GLU A 84 -8.43 -18.79 -15.16
N LEU A 85 -7.28 -18.12 -15.29
CA LEU A 85 -6.25 -18.09 -14.24
C LEU A 85 -6.75 -17.37 -12.98
N LEU A 86 -7.52 -16.30 -13.16
CA LEU A 86 -8.13 -15.58 -12.05
C LEU A 86 -9.15 -16.44 -11.30
N GLU A 87 -10.00 -17.17 -12.02
CA GLU A 87 -10.98 -18.08 -11.43
C GLU A 87 -10.31 -19.23 -10.67
N GLU A 88 -9.28 -19.85 -11.25
CA GLU A 88 -8.53 -20.91 -10.60
C GLU A 88 -7.83 -20.41 -9.31
N ALA A 89 -7.17 -19.26 -9.39
CA ALA A 89 -6.52 -18.63 -8.24
C ALA A 89 -7.55 -18.25 -7.16
N LEU A 90 -8.71 -17.72 -7.56
CA LEU A 90 -9.82 -17.36 -6.68
C LEU A 90 -10.36 -18.59 -5.94
N VAL A 91 -10.66 -19.67 -6.65
CA VAL A 91 -11.18 -20.92 -6.07
C VAL A 91 -10.17 -21.51 -5.08
N THR A 92 -8.90 -21.54 -5.46
CA THR A 92 -7.81 -22.04 -4.60
C THR A 92 -7.67 -21.21 -3.33
N ALA A 93 -7.70 -19.87 -3.46
CA ALA A 93 -7.64 -18.98 -2.32
C ALA A 93 -8.86 -19.13 -1.42
N LEU A 94 -10.07 -19.19 -1.98
CA LEU A 94 -11.31 -19.42 -1.23
C LEU A 94 -11.26 -20.73 -0.45
N ALA A 95 -10.86 -21.84 -1.07
CA ALA A 95 -10.72 -23.12 -0.38
C ALA A 95 -9.77 -23.02 0.84
N ARG A 96 -8.65 -22.31 0.69
CA ARG A 96 -7.69 -22.07 1.77
C ARG A 96 -8.27 -21.21 2.90
N HIS A 97 -9.00 -20.14 2.57
CA HIS A 97 -9.62 -19.25 3.56
C HIS A 97 -10.75 -19.95 4.30
N THR A 98 -11.62 -20.68 3.59
CA THR A 98 -12.71 -21.46 4.18
C THR A 98 -12.18 -22.52 5.14
N GLY A 99 -11.06 -23.20 4.82
CA GLY A 99 -10.44 -24.15 5.73
C GLY A 99 -9.92 -23.54 7.04
N ARG A 100 -9.61 -22.24 7.09
CA ARG A 100 -9.30 -21.54 8.36
C ARG A 100 -10.56 -21.30 9.18
N LEU A 101 -11.62 -20.82 8.56
CA LEU A 101 -12.91 -20.58 9.24
C LEU A 101 -13.52 -21.87 9.77
N GLN A 102 -13.50 -22.96 8.99
CA GLN A 102 -13.99 -24.27 9.44
C GLN A 102 -13.25 -24.77 10.70
N ARG A 103 -11.93 -24.56 10.76
CA ARG A 103 -11.14 -24.91 11.95
C ARG A 103 -11.48 -24.03 13.15
N ALA A 104 -11.76 -22.75 12.94
CA ALA A 104 -12.19 -21.84 14.01
C ALA A 104 -13.55 -22.27 14.60
N VAL A 105 -14.51 -22.60 13.74
CA VAL A 105 -15.82 -23.14 14.16
C VAL A 105 -15.65 -24.46 14.91
N PHE A 106 -14.84 -25.38 14.40
CA PHE A 106 -14.61 -26.68 15.05
C PHE A 106 -13.95 -26.54 16.44
N ARG A 107 -13.10 -25.52 16.63
CA ARG A 107 -12.45 -25.21 17.92
C ARG A 107 -13.36 -24.44 18.88
N GLY A 108 -14.54 -24.02 18.44
CA GLY A 108 -15.43 -23.14 19.22
C GLY A 108 -14.92 -21.71 19.34
N GLU A 109 -14.00 -21.29 18.47
CA GLU A 109 -13.49 -19.90 18.41
C GLU A 109 -14.45 -18.96 17.66
N LEU A 110 -15.36 -19.53 16.84
CA LEU A 110 -16.40 -18.82 16.12
C LEU A 110 -17.75 -19.51 16.34
N SER A 111 -18.70 -18.77 16.91
CA SER A 111 -20.08 -19.19 17.19
C SER A 111 -21.08 -18.53 16.23
N ASP A 112 -22.30 -19.07 16.17
CA ASP A 112 -23.43 -18.48 15.40
C ASP A 112 -23.86 -17.11 15.95
N SER A 113 -23.52 -16.82 17.22
CA SER A 113 -23.75 -15.52 17.86
C SER A 113 -22.75 -14.43 17.46
N ASP A 114 -21.63 -14.81 16.84
CA ASP A 114 -20.51 -13.91 16.58
C ASP A 114 -20.55 -13.37 15.15
N ASP A 115 -20.17 -12.11 14.96
CA ASP A 115 -19.95 -11.57 13.62
C ASP A 115 -18.63 -12.11 13.04
N ALA A 116 -18.73 -12.82 11.91
CA ALA A 116 -17.61 -13.39 11.20
C ALA A 116 -16.60 -12.33 10.71
N LEU A 117 -17.07 -11.12 10.38
CA LEU A 117 -16.22 -10.01 9.98
C LEU A 117 -15.37 -9.52 11.15
N ASP A 118 -15.99 -9.32 12.32
CA ASP A 118 -15.28 -8.93 13.53
C ASP A 118 -14.29 -10.00 13.98
N PHE A 119 -14.65 -11.28 13.84
CA PHE A 119 -13.75 -12.39 14.09
C PHE A 119 -12.51 -12.36 13.18
N LEU A 120 -12.70 -12.05 11.89
CA LEU A 120 -11.59 -11.88 10.96
C LEU A 120 -10.72 -10.70 11.37
N MET A 121 -11.31 -9.54 11.66
CA MET A 121 -10.58 -8.33 12.04
C MET A 121 -9.79 -8.49 13.36
N LYS A 122 -10.22 -9.36 14.27
CA LYS A 122 -9.50 -9.70 15.51
C LYS A 122 -8.28 -10.59 15.28
N GLN A 123 -8.08 -11.17 14.09
CA GLN A 123 -6.94 -12.05 13.85
C GLN A 123 -5.61 -11.29 13.93
N PRO A 124 -4.56 -11.88 14.52
CA PRO A 124 -3.29 -11.19 14.75
C PRO A 124 -2.54 -10.83 13.46
N HIS A 125 -2.91 -11.45 12.34
CA HIS A 125 -2.31 -11.21 11.03
C HIS A 125 -3.01 -10.09 10.23
N ILE A 126 -4.12 -9.51 10.75
CA ILE A 126 -4.81 -8.41 10.08
C ILE A 126 -4.24 -7.09 10.56
N MET A 127 -3.81 -6.27 9.62
CA MET A 127 -3.24 -4.95 9.87
C MET A 127 -4.11 -3.88 9.20
N PRO A 128 -4.36 -2.73 9.87
CA PRO A 128 -5.15 -1.64 9.29
C PRO A 128 -4.44 -0.92 8.13
N ARG A 129 -3.11 -1.03 8.05
CA ARG A 129 -2.28 -0.46 6.97
C ARG A 129 -1.09 -1.36 6.69
N LEU A 130 -0.78 -1.54 5.41
CA LEU A 130 0.41 -2.28 4.99
C LEU A 130 1.59 -1.31 4.85
N ASN A 131 2.73 -1.61 5.49
CA ASN A 131 3.97 -0.86 5.30
C ASN A 131 4.97 -1.69 4.51
N ARG A 132 5.13 -1.36 3.22
CA ARG A 132 6.07 -2.07 2.34
C ARG A 132 7.50 -2.03 2.85
N ARG A 133 7.97 -0.95 3.50
CA ARG A 133 9.37 -0.88 3.94
C ARG A 133 9.72 -1.95 4.98
N VAL A 134 8.73 -2.35 5.79
CA VAL A 134 8.88 -3.38 6.82
C VAL A 134 8.55 -4.77 6.27
N LEU A 135 7.53 -4.85 5.40
CA LEU A 135 6.98 -6.12 4.89
C LEU A 135 7.47 -6.47 3.48
N ALA A 136 8.52 -5.81 2.98
CA ALA A 136 9.09 -6.12 1.67
C ALA A 136 9.73 -7.51 1.69
N SER A 137 9.52 -8.27 0.61
CA SER A 137 10.20 -9.55 0.37
C SER A 137 11.64 -9.36 -0.15
N GLU A 138 12.09 -8.11 -0.32
CA GLU A 138 13.46 -7.77 -0.71
C GLU A 138 14.44 -8.17 0.40
N PRO A 139 15.71 -8.49 0.07
CA PRO A 139 16.71 -8.84 1.06
C PRO A 139 16.84 -7.71 2.08
N THR A 140 16.48 -8.01 3.32
CA THR A 140 16.62 -7.11 4.48
C THR A 140 18.08 -6.66 4.58
N GLN A 141 18.31 -5.36 4.44
CA GLN A 141 19.62 -4.78 4.67
C GLN A 141 19.84 -4.66 6.17
N TYR A 142 20.77 -5.45 6.70
CA TYR A 142 21.16 -5.38 8.10
C TYR A 142 22.36 -4.46 8.25
N LEU A 143 22.27 -3.57 9.24
CA LEU A 143 23.38 -2.73 9.67
C LEU A 143 23.95 -3.31 10.96
N ASP A 144 25.20 -3.77 10.94
CA ASP A 144 25.86 -4.27 12.14
C ASP A 144 26.39 -3.11 12.98
N LEU A 145 25.84 -2.99 14.18
CA LEU A 145 26.15 -1.95 15.17
C LEU A 145 26.92 -2.50 16.38
N SER A 146 27.33 -3.77 16.34
CA SER A 146 28.03 -4.45 17.46
C SER A 146 29.54 -4.12 17.55
N GLY A 147 30.04 -3.20 16.72
CA GLY A 147 31.43 -2.76 16.73
C GLY A 147 31.84 -2.06 18.02
N VAL A 148 33.14 -1.82 18.16
CA VAL A 148 33.69 -1.07 19.30
C VAL A 148 33.58 0.42 18.98
N PRO A 149 32.82 1.21 19.75
CA PRO A 149 32.71 2.64 19.50
C PRO A 149 34.05 3.34 19.78
N SER A 150 34.49 4.14 18.84
CA SER A 150 35.60 5.08 19.01
C SER A 150 35.06 6.45 19.48
N SER A 151 35.94 7.44 19.64
CA SER A 151 35.56 8.76 20.11
C SER A 151 34.61 9.48 19.14
N THR A 152 33.53 10.08 19.65
CA THR A 152 32.58 10.89 18.87
C THR A 152 33.20 12.17 18.29
N GLU A 153 34.39 12.56 18.74
CA GLU A 153 35.19 13.66 18.17
C GLU A 153 35.65 13.39 16.72
N LEU A 154 35.54 12.16 16.23
CA LEU A 154 35.94 11.80 14.87
C LEU A 154 35.01 12.40 13.80
N PHE A 155 33.85 12.94 14.18
CA PHE A 155 32.91 13.59 13.26
C PHE A 155 33.13 15.11 13.11
N THR A 156 34.15 15.68 13.76
CA THR A 156 34.56 17.08 13.54
C THR A 156 35.36 17.19 12.24
N GLU A 157 35.20 18.30 11.50
CA GLU A 157 35.78 18.54 10.15
C GLU A 157 37.25 18.13 10.01
N ASP A 158 38.07 18.41 11.04
CA ASP A 158 39.51 18.10 11.03
C ASP A 158 39.85 16.61 11.19
N LYS A 159 38.91 15.78 11.66
CA LYS A 159 39.16 14.36 12.04
C LYS A 159 38.34 13.34 11.23
N VAL A 160 37.43 13.77 10.36
CA VAL A 160 36.54 12.88 9.56
C VAL A 160 37.31 11.85 8.74
N HIS A 161 38.47 12.21 8.20
CA HIS A 161 39.32 11.30 7.41
C HIS A 161 39.73 10.04 8.19
N ARG A 162 39.76 10.09 9.53
CA ARG A 162 40.11 8.94 10.38
C ARG A 162 39.03 7.88 10.43
N LEU A 163 37.80 8.22 10.02
CA LEU A 163 36.68 7.28 9.96
C LEU A 163 36.89 6.20 8.87
N ILE A 164 37.63 6.52 7.81
CA ILE A 164 37.99 5.58 6.73
C ILE A 164 38.92 4.46 7.25
N HIS A 165 39.68 4.74 8.32
CA HIS A 165 40.58 3.75 8.93
C HIS A 165 39.87 2.81 9.91
N LEU A 166 38.61 3.09 10.26
CA LEU A 166 37.80 2.20 11.08
C LEU A 166 37.15 1.12 10.21
N THR A 167 36.90 -0.04 10.81
CA THR A 167 36.09 -1.06 10.13
C THR A 167 34.65 -0.58 10.02
N GLY A 168 33.90 -1.01 9.00
CA GLY A 168 32.52 -0.56 8.77
C GLY A 168 31.65 -0.66 10.03
N ARG A 169 31.74 -1.76 10.78
CA ARG A 169 31.05 -1.97 12.06
C ARG A 169 31.47 -0.97 13.16
N ASP A 170 32.75 -0.65 13.27
CA ASP A 170 33.27 0.25 14.32
C ASP A 170 32.94 1.71 13.99
N ALA A 171 33.00 2.07 12.70
CA ALA A 171 32.57 3.37 12.20
C ALA A 171 31.07 3.63 12.49
N LEU A 172 30.23 2.61 12.26
CA LEU A 172 28.80 2.69 12.52
C LEU A 172 28.47 2.70 14.02
N ALA A 173 29.15 1.88 14.82
CA ALA A 173 29.05 1.93 16.29
C ALA A 173 29.46 3.30 16.84
N THR A 174 30.46 3.94 16.24
CA THR A 174 30.91 5.30 16.59
C THR A 174 29.88 6.36 16.19
N ALA A 175 29.13 6.15 15.08
CA ALA A 175 28.08 7.05 14.61
C ALA A 175 26.76 6.93 15.39
N LEU A 176 26.54 5.79 16.07
CA LEU A 176 25.30 5.49 16.79
C LEU A 176 24.85 6.59 17.79
N PRO A 177 25.72 7.20 18.60
CA PRO A 177 25.33 8.26 19.54
C PRO A 177 24.85 9.55 18.86
N ILE A 178 25.23 9.78 17.59
CA ILE A 178 24.82 10.96 16.81
C ILE A 178 23.44 10.77 16.20
N LEU A 179 23.08 9.52 15.90
CA LEU A 179 21.78 9.16 15.37
C LEU A 179 20.73 9.20 16.49
N GLN A 180 20.30 10.42 16.83
CA GLN A 180 19.11 10.63 17.64
C GLN A 180 17.95 9.84 16.99
N TYR A 181 17.09 9.24 17.81
CA TYR A 181 15.93 8.41 17.42
C TYR A 181 16.19 6.92 17.13
N PHE A 182 17.43 6.43 17.02
CA PHE A 182 17.69 4.98 16.99
C PHE A 182 17.87 4.36 18.39
N THR A 183 18.14 5.20 19.39
CA THR A 183 18.30 4.80 20.78
C THR A 183 17.36 5.62 21.67
N LYS A 184 16.11 5.19 21.75
CA LYS A 184 15.18 5.53 22.83
C LYS A 184 14.31 4.33 23.14
#